data_AF-A0A955CCW5-F1
#
_entry.id   AF-A0A955CCW5-F1
#
_cell.length_a   1.000
_cell.length_b   1.000
_cell.length_c   1.000
_cell.angle_alpha   90.00
_cell.angle_beta   90.00
_cell.angle_gamma   90.00
#
_symmetry.space_group_name_H-M   'P 1'
#
loop_
_entity.id
_entity.type
_entity.pdbx_description
1 polymer ?
#
loop_
_entity_poly.entity_id
_entity_poly.type
_entity_poly.pdbx_seq_one_letter_code
_entity_poly.pdbx_strand_id
1 'polypeptide(L)'
;MADDATVACDEQMAERLVSDFANGRLDPASFHHREHVMLTWALLRRASLDETIDRLREGLLRIVTSVGAPEKYHETITVFFVRLIHRRLAATPDASWAE
;
A
#
# COMPACT_ATOMS: atom_id res chain seq x y z
N MET A 1 6.61 -21.99 -3.15
CA MET A 1 7.95 -21.67 -2.64
C MET A 1 8.55 -20.70 -3.65
N ALA A 2 8.41 -19.41 -3.40
CA ALA A 2 9.04 -18.39 -4.24
C ALA A 2 10.57 -18.52 -4.13
N ASP A 3 11.29 -18.18 -5.20
CA ASP A 3 12.76 -18.15 -5.18
C ASP A 3 13.27 -16.89 -4.46
N ASP A 4 14.42 -16.98 -3.81
CA ASP A 4 14.99 -15.93 -2.94
C ASP A 4 15.16 -14.59 -3.67
N ALA A 5 15.50 -14.64 -4.96
CA ALA A 5 15.60 -13.46 -5.82
C ALA A 5 14.26 -12.76 -6.07
N THR A 6 13.14 -13.50 -6.05
CA THR A 6 11.79 -12.95 -6.24
C THR A 6 11.33 -12.20 -4.99
N VAL A 7 11.57 -12.77 -3.81
CA VAL A 7 11.27 -12.14 -2.52
C VAL A 7 12.04 -10.82 -2.37
N ALA A 8 13.33 -10.80 -2.68
CA ALA A 8 14.14 -9.59 -2.62
C ALA A 8 13.66 -8.49 -3.60
N CYS A 9 13.19 -8.87 -4.80
CA CYS A 9 12.65 -7.92 -5.78
C CYS A 9 11.34 -7.28 -5.29
N ASP A 10 10.44 -8.10 -4.73
CA ASP A 10 9.16 -7.65 -4.20
C ASP A 10 9.35 -6.73 -2.97
N GLU A 11 10.30 -7.04 -2.08
CA GLU A 11 10.63 -6.15 -0.96
C GLU A 11 11.19 -4.81 -1.44
N GLN A 12 12.14 -4.83 -2.38
CA GLN A 12 12.70 -3.60 -2.95
C GLN A 12 11.63 -2.76 -3.67
N MET A 13 10.65 -3.41 -4.30
CA MET A 13 9.50 -2.73 -4.88
C MET A 13 8.63 -2.08 -3.81
N ALA A 14 8.31 -2.81 -2.75
CA ALA A 14 7.53 -2.29 -1.63
C ALA A 14 8.19 -1.06 -1.00
N GLU A 15 9.51 -1.06 -0.86
CA GLU A 15 10.25 0.11 -0.37
C GLU A 15 10.19 1.31 -1.30
N ARG A 16 10.34 1.10 -2.61
CA ARG A 16 10.16 2.17 -3.61
C ARG A 16 8.76 2.75 -3.53
N LEU A 17 7.72 1.91 -3.46
CA LEU A 17 6.33 2.36 -3.35
C LEU A 17 6.11 3.23 -2.10
N VAL A 18 6.62 2.80 -0.94
CA VAL A 18 6.51 3.60 0.30
C VAL A 18 7.22 4.94 0.15
N SER A 19 8.42 4.96 -0.42
CA SER A 19 9.19 6.19 -0.63
C SER A 19 8.49 7.14 -1.61
N ASP A 20 8.05 6.63 -2.77
CA ASP A 20 7.39 7.45 -3.79
C ASP A 20 6.03 7.95 -3.32
N PHE A 21 5.28 7.15 -2.57
CA PHE A 21 4.02 7.55 -1.96
C PHE A 21 4.22 8.69 -0.95
N ALA A 22 5.19 8.54 -0.04
CA ALA A 22 5.48 9.54 0.98
C ALA A 22 5.94 10.87 0.38
N ASN A 23 6.68 10.83 -0.73
CA ASN A 23 7.21 12.01 -1.40
C ASN A 23 6.29 12.56 -2.52
N GLY A 24 5.11 11.96 -2.74
CA GLY A 24 4.18 12.38 -3.80
C GLY A 24 4.73 12.20 -5.22
N ARG A 25 5.59 11.19 -5.41
CA ARG A 25 6.26 10.87 -6.70
C ARG A 25 5.65 9.65 -7.40
N LEU A 26 4.59 9.07 -6.87
CA LEU A 26 3.90 7.99 -7.56
C LEU A 26 3.32 8.47 -8.89
N ASP A 27 3.65 7.76 -9.95
CA ASP A 27 2.99 7.91 -11.23
C ASP A 27 1.58 7.29 -11.13
N PRO A 28 0.51 8.09 -11.28
CA PRO A 28 -0.86 7.56 -11.26
C PRO A 28 -1.11 6.52 -12.36
N ALA A 29 -0.35 6.55 -13.46
CA ALA A 29 -0.48 5.59 -14.55
C ALA A 29 0.08 4.21 -14.22
N SER A 30 1.03 4.11 -13.28
CA SER A 30 1.63 2.84 -12.84
C SER A 30 1.10 2.36 -11.48
N PHE A 31 0.22 3.13 -10.83
CA PHE A 31 -0.30 2.83 -9.51
C PHE A 31 -1.63 2.09 -9.62
N HIS A 32 -1.56 0.77 -9.78
CA HIS A 32 -2.73 -0.08 -9.93
C HIS A 32 -3.02 -0.86 -8.63
N HIS A 33 -3.97 -1.80 -8.71
CA HIS A 33 -4.45 -2.53 -7.55
C HIS A 33 -3.34 -3.32 -6.82
N ARG A 34 -2.38 -3.92 -7.55
CA ARG A 34 -1.25 -4.65 -6.94
C ARG A 34 -0.40 -3.71 -6.10
N GLU A 35 -0.06 -2.54 -6.64
CA GLU A 35 0.77 -1.53 -5.97
C GLU A 35 0.04 -0.94 -4.75
N HIS A 36 -1.29 -0.75 -4.82
CA HIS A 36 -2.09 -0.34 -3.68
C HIS A 36 -2.00 -1.34 -2.51
N VAL A 37 -2.14 -2.64 -2.81
CA VAL A 37 -2.09 -3.70 -1.80
C VAL A 37 -0.67 -3.85 -1.24
N MET A 38 0.36 -3.80 -2.10
CA MET A 38 1.76 -3.88 -1.68
C MET A 38 2.17 -2.69 -0.80
N LEU A 39 1.76 -1.48 -1.17
CA LEU A 39 1.96 -0.28 -0.35
C LEU A 39 1.27 -0.44 1.02
N THR A 40 0.03 -0.90 1.05
CA THR A 40 -0.73 -1.10 2.29
C THR A 40 -0.07 -2.14 3.19
N TRP A 41 0.35 -3.27 2.62
CA TRP A 41 1.12 -4.30 3.32
C TRP A 41 2.41 -3.74 3.92
N ALA A 42 3.18 -2.98 3.14
CA ALA A 42 4.45 -2.39 3.58
C ALA A 42 4.27 -1.34 4.69
N LEU A 43 3.21 -0.53 4.62
CA LEU A 43 2.89 0.45 5.65
C LEU A 43 2.45 -0.23 6.96
N LEU A 44 1.60 -1.26 6.89
CA LEU A 44 1.13 -2.00 8.08
C LEU A 44 2.25 -2.72 8.83
N ARG A 45 3.36 -3.05 8.17
CA ARG A 45 4.56 -3.61 8.81
C ARG A 45 5.43 -2.55 9.51
N ARG A 46 5.18 -1.27 9.25
CA ARG A 46 6.02 -0.13 9.71
C ARG A 46 5.27 0.84 10.62
N ALA A 47 3.94 0.81 10.61
CA ALA A 47 3.06 1.77 11.27
C ALA A 47 1.85 1.06 11.90
N SER A 48 1.15 1.77 12.79
CA SER A 48 -0.11 1.27 13.34
C SER A 48 -1.22 1.20 12.26
N LEU A 49 -2.30 0.49 12.56
CA LEU A 49 -3.48 0.43 11.68
C LEU A 49 -4.03 1.83 11.37
N ASP A 50 -4.23 2.65 12.41
CA ASP A 50 -4.80 3.99 12.27
C ASP A 50 -3.87 4.92 11.49
N GLU A 51 -2.57 4.88 11.80
CA GLU A 51 -1.57 5.66 11.07
C GLU A 51 -1.48 5.24 9.60
N THR A 52 -1.63 3.95 9.30
CA THR A 52 -1.67 3.47 7.91
C THR A 52 -2.89 3.99 7.17
N ILE A 53 -4.06 3.99 7.82
CA ILE A 53 -5.29 4.55 7.25
C ILE A 53 -5.11 6.05 6.94
N ASP A 54 -4.56 6.81 7.89
CA ASP A 54 -4.36 8.25 7.73
C ASP A 54 -3.39 8.56 6.59
N ARG A 55 -2.24 7.88 6.54
CA ARG A 55 -1.26 8.02 5.45
C ARG A 55 -1.88 7.69 4.10
N LEU A 56 -2.66 6.61 4.00
CA LEU A 56 -3.33 6.21 2.77
C LEU A 56 -4.39 7.23 2.34
N ARG A 57 -5.23 7.71 3.27
CA ARG A 57 -6.21 8.76 2.98
C ARG A 57 -5.55 9.98 2.37
N GLU A 58 -4.54 10.52 3.04
CA GLU A 58 -3.87 11.74 2.59
C GLU A 58 -3.20 11.56 1.22
N GLY A 59 -2.42 10.49 1.03
CA GLY A 59 -1.71 10.30 -0.23
C GLY A 59 -2.62 9.91 -1.39
N LEU A 60 -3.64 9.08 -1.16
CA LEU A 60 -4.62 8.75 -2.21
C LEU A 60 -5.40 10.00 -2.64
N LEU A 61 -5.86 10.83 -1.69
CA LEU A 61 -6.49 12.11 -2.00
C LEU A 61 -5.56 13.01 -2.82
N ARG A 62 -4.29 13.15 -2.44
CA ARG A 62 -3.30 13.92 -3.24
C ARG A 62 -3.21 13.40 -4.67
N ILE A 63 -3.12 12.08 -4.86
CA ILE A 63 -3.03 11.45 -6.18
C ILE A 63 -4.29 11.74 -7.00
N VAL A 64 -5.48 11.43 -6.48
CA VAL A 64 -6.72 11.61 -7.25
C VAL A 64 -7.03 13.07 -7.54
N THR A 65 -6.66 13.99 -6.64
CA THR A 65 -6.78 15.44 -6.87
C THR A 65 -5.82 15.91 -7.96
N SER A 66 -4.57 15.40 -8.00
CA SER A 66 -3.58 15.79 -9.01
C SER A 66 -4.00 15.46 -10.45
N VAL A 67 -4.81 14.42 -10.62
CA VAL A 67 -5.36 14.00 -11.92
C VAL A 67 -6.79 14.51 -12.16
N GLY A 68 -7.31 15.39 -11.29
CA GLY A 68 -8.63 16.00 -11.43
C GLY A 68 -9.80 15.03 -11.24
N ALA A 69 -9.62 13.91 -10.53
CA ALA A 69 -10.62 12.87 -10.31
C ALA A 69 -10.86 12.54 -8.82
N PRO A 70 -11.08 13.54 -7.94
CA PRO A 70 -11.22 13.32 -6.49
C PRO A 70 -12.35 12.36 -6.10
N GLU A 71 -13.39 12.24 -6.95
CA GLU A 71 -14.52 11.32 -6.77
C GLU A 71 -14.14 9.84 -6.78
N LYS A 72 -12.94 9.51 -7.27
CA LYS A 72 -12.41 8.14 -7.23
C LYS A 72 -11.97 7.69 -5.84
N TYR A 73 -11.80 8.61 -4.89
CA TYR A 73 -11.46 8.24 -3.52
C TYR A 73 -12.71 7.85 -2.72
N HIS A 74 -12.63 6.68 -2.07
CA HIS A 74 -13.68 6.19 -1.18
C HIS A 74 -13.08 5.78 0.17
N GLU A 75 -13.38 6.57 1.21
CA GLU A 75 -12.92 6.35 2.59
C GLU A 75 -13.29 4.95 3.10
N THR A 76 -14.58 4.58 3.03
CA THR A 76 -15.09 3.31 3.55
C THR A 76 -14.42 2.11 2.88
N ILE A 77 -14.21 2.17 1.57
CA ILE A 77 -13.55 1.10 0.81
C ILE A 77 -12.07 1.01 1.22
N THR A 78 -11.39 2.14 1.33
CA THR A 78 -9.99 2.21 1.76
C THR A 78 -9.83 1.57 3.15
N VAL A 79 -10.62 2.02 4.14
CA VAL A 79 -10.58 1.49 5.51
C VAL A 79 -10.90 0.00 5.56
N PHE A 80 -11.88 -0.46 4.78
CA PHE A 80 -12.25 -1.87 4.71
C PHE A 80 -11.07 -2.75 4.28
N PHE A 81 -10.40 -2.40 3.18
CA PHE A 81 -9.27 -3.18 2.67
C PHE A 81 -8.04 -3.13 3.58
N VAL A 82 -7.73 -1.98 4.18
CA VAL A 82 -6.62 -1.87 5.15
C VAL A 82 -6.86 -2.81 6.33
N ARG A 83 -8.08 -2.83 6.89
CA ARG A 83 -8.45 -3.75 7.98
C ARG A 83 -8.38 -5.21 7.57
N LEU A 84 -8.80 -5.54 6.35
CA LEU A 84 -8.72 -6.91 5.83
C LEU A 84 -7.26 -7.39 5.72
N ILE A 85 -6.38 -6.56 5.15
CA ILE A 85 -4.94 -6.87 5.01
C ILE A 85 -4.29 -6.96 6.39
N HIS A 86 -4.59 -6.03 7.30
CA HIS A 86 -4.07 -6.07 8.67
C HIS A 86 -4.45 -7.36 9.40
N ARG A 87 -5.71 -7.83 9.25
CA ARG A 87 -6.14 -9.10 9.83
C ARG A 87 -5.37 -10.29 9.24
N ARG A 88 -5.09 -10.29 7.93
CA ARG A 88 -4.29 -11.33 7.27
C ARG A 88 -2.85 -11.34 7.80
N LEU A 89 -2.23 -10.17 7.94
CA LEU A 89 -0.88 -10.03 8.51
C LEU A 89 -0.81 -10.51 9.97
N ALA A 90 -1.81 -10.17 10.79
CA ALA A 90 -1.88 -10.63 12.17
C ALA A 90 -2.02 -12.17 12.27
N ALA A 91 -2.64 -12.81 11.28
CA ALA A 91 -2.75 -14.27 11.21
C ALA A 91 -1.47 -14.94 10.68
N THR A 92 -0.59 -14.22 9.99
CA THR A 92 0.67 -14.73 9.43
C THR A 92 1.80 -13.70 9.59
N PRO A 93 2.39 -13.56 10.79
CA PRO A 93 3.37 -12.52 11.10
C PRO A 93 4.64 -12.60 10.26
N ASP A 94 5.04 -13.81 9.88
CA ASP A 94 6.29 -14.09 9.16
C ASP A 94 6.08 -14.24 7.64
N ALA A 95 4.87 -14.02 7.12
CA ALA A 95 4.60 -14.13 5.70
C ALA A 95 5.34 -13.06 4.91
N SER A 96 6.11 -13.50 3.91
CA SER A 96 6.65 -12.61 2.90
C SER A 96 5.54 -12.12 1.97
N TRP A 97 5.82 -11.09 1.15
CA TRP A 97 4.84 -10.63 0.16
C TRP A 97 4.44 -11.72 -0.86
N ALA A 98 5.33 -12.69 -1.13
CA ALA A 98 5.12 -13.72 -2.13
C ALA A 98 4.22 -14.89 -1.66
N GLU A 99 3.75 -14.88 -0.40
CA GLU A 99 3.03 -15.96 0.28
C GLU A 99 1.63 -15.56 0.78
#